data_AF-A0AAV9Z6D1-F1
#
_entry.id   AF-A0AAV9Z6D1-F1
#
_cell.length_a   1.000
_cell.length_b   1.000
_cell.length_c   1.000
_cell.angle_alpha   90.00
_cell.angle_beta   90.00
_cell.angle_gamma   90.00
#
_symmetry.space_group_name_H-M   'P 1'
#
loop_
_entity.id
_entity.type
_entity.pdbx_description
1 polymer ?
#
loop_
_entity_poly.entity_id
_entity_poly.type
_entity_poly.pdbx_seq_one_letter_code
_entity_poly.pdbx_strand_id
1 'polypeptide(L)'
;MNERGNRAHPSKIPALASREGRDRRRPEGDAPHWRLGSGGKLLDSKCAMNGIHWIDTQTRDAFDTNLRRFLRNTFTDENLRDDGLDLCIRPYKCMYIDFTSLEDFTGKCDVLRCNPDFQVNHEERFDFVNVNMDQNSLSFARVLYLFRCVLPSHREEDIALVRSLKASRWKPNTLYFVREAHMINAFGCRNERSTYYLNDVVDGDWFLRAEN
;
A
#
# COMPACT_ATOMS: atom_id res chain seq x y z
N MET A 1 -53.88 -35.35 -36.60
CA MET A 1 -53.47 -35.52 -38.01
C MET A 1 -52.48 -34.40 -38.34
N ASN A 2 -51.24 -34.79 -38.67
CA ASN A 2 -50.19 -34.16 -39.50
C ASN A 2 -50.51 -32.80 -40.16
N GLU A 3 -49.60 -31.87 -40.46
CA GLU A 3 -48.14 -31.93 -40.63
C GLU A 3 -47.53 -30.52 -40.76
N ARG A 4 -46.20 -30.50 -40.83
CA ARG A 4 -45.25 -29.38 -40.85
C ARG A 4 -45.31 -28.49 -42.11
N GLY A 5 -44.80 -27.26 -41.98
CA GLY A 5 -44.43 -26.42 -43.12
C GLY A 5 -43.44 -25.31 -42.72
N ASN A 6 -42.15 -25.57 -42.89
CA ASN A 6 -41.00 -24.71 -42.59
C ASN A 6 -40.68 -23.80 -43.80
N ARG A 7 -40.49 -22.48 -43.62
CA ARG A 7 -39.76 -21.61 -44.59
C ARG A 7 -39.02 -20.48 -43.88
N ALA A 8 -37.70 -20.47 -44.08
CA ALA A 8 -36.77 -19.42 -43.72
C ALA A 8 -36.74 -18.31 -44.78
N HIS A 9 -36.42 -17.07 -44.38
CA HIS A 9 -35.66 -16.10 -45.18
C HIS A 9 -35.07 -14.98 -44.29
N PRO A 10 -34.04 -14.25 -44.76
CA PRO A 10 -32.92 -13.77 -43.96
C PRO A 10 -32.92 -12.25 -43.79
N SER A 11 -32.35 -11.74 -42.70
CA SER A 11 -32.07 -10.31 -42.54
C SER A 11 -30.59 -10.06 -42.30
N LYS A 12 -29.99 -9.57 -43.38
CA LYS A 12 -28.67 -9.01 -43.64
C LYS A 12 -28.02 -8.28 -42.45
N ILE A 13 -26.78 -8.67 -42.17
CA ILE A 13 -25.77 -7.90 -41.44
C ILE A 13 -25.25 -6.78 -42.36
N PRO A 14 -25.20 -5.51 -41.93
CA PRO A 14 -24.29 -4.54 -42.52
C PRO A 14 -23.00 -4.48 -41.70
N ALA A 15 -21.88 -4.81 -42.34
CA ALA A 15 -20.56 -4.40 -41.90
C ALA A 15 -20.24 -3.00 -42.44
N LEU A 16 -19.75 -2.11 -41.58
CA LEU A 16 -18.86 -0.95 -41.82
C LEU A 16 -18.87 -0.14 -40.51
N ALA A 17 -17.80 0.40 -39.94
CA ALA A 17 -16.42 0.53 -40.34
C ALA A 17 -15.59 0.78 -39.07
N SER A 18 -14.33 0.34 -39.08
CA SER A 18 -13.31 0.77 -38.13
C SER A 18 -13.25 2.30 -38.05
N ARG A 19 -13.31 2.83 -36.82
CA ARG A 19 -12.73 4.14 -36.51
C ARG A 19 -11.89 4.01 -35.24
N GLU A 20 -10.62 4.28 -35.47
CA GLU A 20 -9.55 4.39 -34.50
C GLU A 20 -9.87 5.38 -33.37
N GLY A 21 -9.19 5.16 -32.25
CA GLY A 21 -8.69 6.21 -31.39
C GLY A 21 -9.74 6.95 -30.57
N ARG A 22 -10.03 6.45 -29.36
CA ARG A 22 -10.50 7.31 -28.27
C ARG A 22 -10.14 6.72 -26.90
N ASP A 23 -9.08 7.32 -26.35
CA ASP A 23 -9.05 7.85 -24.98
C ASP A 23 -9.37 6.88 -23.84
N ARG A 24 -8.32 6.28 -23.24
CA ARG A 24 -8.40 5.60 -21.94
C ARG A 24 -8.27 6.61 -20.78
N ARG A 25 -9.08 7.67 -20.78
CA ARG A 25 -9.26 8.47 -19.57
C ARG A 25 -10.07 7.64 -18.57
N ARG A 26 -9.50 7.45 -17.36
CA ARG A 26 -10.19 6.83 -16.23
C ARG A 26 -11.54 7.53 -16.02
N PRO A 27 -12.65 6.81 -15.79
CA PRO A 27 -13.93 7.44 -15.53
C PRO A 27 -13.82 8.31 -14.26
N GLU A 28 -14.21 9.59 -14.38
CA GLU A 28 -14.51 10.46 -13.25
C GLU A 28 -15.68 9.84 -12.48
N GLY A 29 -15.43 9.28 -11.29
CA GLY A 29 -16.50 8.66 -10.50
C GLY A 29 -16.08 8.09 -9.14
N ASP A 30 -14.95 7.41 -9.06
CA ASP A 30 -14.49 6.83 -7.79
C ASP A 30 -13.25 7.57 -7.31
N ALA A 31 -13.45 8.46 -6.33
CA ALA A 31 -12.34 8.93 -5.53
C ALA A 31 -11.60 7.71 -4.94
N PRO A 32 -10.25 7.76 -4.82
CA PRO A 32 -9.53 6.68 -4.16
C PRO A 32 -10.13 6.46 -2.76
N HIS A 33 -10.24 5.21 -2.34
CA HIS A 33 -10.70 4.82 -1.01
C HIS A 33 -9.69 5.18 0.11
N TRP A 34 -8.74 6.04 -0.19
CA TRP A 34 -7.72 6.50 0.74
C TRP A 34 -7.34 7.96 0.43
N ARG A 35 -6.81 8.65 1.43
CA ARG A 35 -6.34 10.04 1.32
C ARG A 35 -5.17 10.32 2.26
N LEU A 36 -4.20 11.11 1.81
CA LEU A 36 -3.07 11.54 2.65
C LEU A 36 -3.46 12.69 3.58
N GLY A 37 -2.87 12.71 4.78
CA GLY A 37 -3.20 13.63 5.86
C GLY A 37 -1.98 14.35 6.46
N SER A 38 -2.22 15.55 6.99
CA SER A 38 -1.20 16.38 7.64
C SER A 38 0.01 16.65 6.73
N GLY A 39 -0.25 17.19 5.54
CA GLY A 39 0.77 17.50 4.54
C GLY A 39 1.77 18.57 4.99
N GLY A 40 3.05 18.32 4.71
CA GLY A 40 4.14 19.26 4.91
C GLY A 40 4.36 20.20 3.73
N LYS A 41 5.50 20.90 3.77
CA LYS A 41 5.96 21.76 2.67
C LYS A 41 6.44 20.90 1.51
N LEU A 42 6.28 21.43 0.29
CA LEU A 42 6.89 20.84 -0.90
C LEU A 42 8.41 21.06 -0.84
N LEU A 43 9.17 20.01 -1.12
CA LEU A 43 10.63 19.97 -1.04
C LEU A 43 11.20 19.35 -2.31
N ASP A 44 12.44 19.68 -2.64
CA ASP A 44 13.19 18.89 -3.62
C ASP A 44 13.49 17.49 -3.05
N SER A 45 13.43 16.45 -3.90
CA SER A 45 13.65 15.06 -3.46
C SER A 45 15.00 14.83 -2.79
N LYS A 46 16.06 15.56 -3.19
CA LYS A 46 17.39 15.49 -2.59
C LYS A 46 17.43 16.07 -1.18
N CYS A 47 16.49 16.98 -0.86
CA CYS A 47 16.37 17.58 0.46
C CYS A 47 15.33 16.88 1.34
N ALA A 48 14.52 15.98 0.79
CA ALA A 48 13.36 15.42 1.47
C ALA A 48 13.71 14.59 2.73
N MET A 49 14.95 14.10 2.82
CA MET A 49 15.46 13.33 3.97
C MET A 49 16.24 14.19 4.98
N ASN A 50 16.40 15.50 4.73
CA ASN A 50 17.11 16.39 5.64
C ASN A 50 16.32 16.54 6.95
N GLY A 51 16.99 16.28 8.08
CA GLY A 51 16.37 16.34 9.40
C GLY A 51 15.48 15.13 9.75
N ILE A 52 15.40 14.12 8.88
CA ILE A 52 14.76 12.85 9.20
C ILE A 52 15.79 11.97 9.92
N HIS A 53 15.58 11.68 11.20
CA HIS A 53 16.54 10.95 12.04
C HIS A 53 16.12 9.52 12.40
N TRP A 54 14.83 9.20 12.28
CA TRP A 54 14.27 7.86 12.57
C TRP A 54 14.52 6.83 11.45
N ILE A 55 14.93 7.30 10.27
CA ILE A 55 15.35 6.45 9.14
C ILE A 55 16.88 6.31 9.19
N ASP A 56 17.39 5.09 9.00
CA ASP A 56 18.84 4.84 9.02
C ASP A 56 19.57 5.61 7.90
N THR A 57 20.84 5.91 8.16
CA THR A 57 21.69 6.69 7.26
C THR A 57 21.80 6.08 5.87
N GLN A 58 21.94 4.76 5.74
CA GLN A 58 22.05 4.12 4.43
C GLN A 58 20.80 4.36 3.58
N THR A 59 19.62 4.23 4.17
CA THR A 59 18.34 4.48 3.50
C THR A 59 18.19 5.96 3.13
N ARG A 60 18.60 6.88 4.01
CA ARG A 60 18.53 8.33 3.76
C ARG A 60 19.46 8.76 2.63
N ASP A 61 20.72 8.34 2.66
CA ASP A 61 21.73 8.72 1.68
C ASP A 61 21.39 8.21 0.27
N ALA A 62 20.76 7.03 0.18
CA ALA A 62 20.37 6.43 -1.09
C ALA A 62 18.94 6.82 -1.54
N PHE A 63 18.21 7.62 -0.77
CA PHE A 63 16.77 7.85 -0.96
C PHE A 63 16.44 8.41 -2.35
N ASP A 64 17.03 9.56 -2.70
CA ASP A 64 16.75 10.24 -3.97
C ASP A 64 17.09 9.34 -5.18
N THR A 65 18.28 8.74 -5.17
CA THR A 65 18.73 7.83 -6.23
C THR A 65 17.80 6.62 -6.39
N ASN A 66 17.38 6.01 -5.28
CA ASN A 66 16.49 4.85 -5.31
C ASN A 66 15.07 5.24 -5.75
N LEU A 67 14.57 6.38 -5.30
CA LEU A 67 13.25 6.89 -5.69
C LEU A 67 13.20 7.20 -7.19
N ARG A 68 14.20 7.92 -7.73
CA ARG A 68 14.28 8.21 -9.17
C ARG A 68 14.38 6.93 -10.01
N ARG A 69 15.14 5.94 -9.54
CA ARG A 69 15.21 4.63 -10.20
C ARG A 69 13.85 3.94 -10.21
N PHE A 70 13.16 3.90 -9.07
CA PHE A 70 11.81 3.34 -8.96
C PHE A 70 10.84 4.04 -9.92
N LEU A 71 10.75 5.37 -9.84
CA LEU A 71 9.84 6.17 -10.66
C LEU A 71 10.08 5.99 -12.16
N ARG A 72 11.34 5.96 -12.63
CA ARG A 72 11.65 5.70 -14.05
C ARG A 72 11.19 4.32 -14.52
N ASN A 73 11.31 3.32 -13.65
CA ASN A 73 10.89 1.96 -13.98
C ASN A 73 9.37 1.82 -13.98
N THR A 74 8.67 2.58 -13.12
CA THR A 74 7.21 2.51 -12.96
C THR A 74 6.47 3.41 -13.96
N PHE A 75 7.02 4.59 -14.25
CA PHE A 75 6.43 5.63 -15.11
C PHE A 75 7.40 5.96 -16.24
N THR A 76 7.43 5.09 -17.25
CA THR A 76 8.40 5.18 -18.36
C THR A 76 8.16 6.38 -19.29
N ASP A 77 7.00 7.02 -19.18
CA ASP A 77 6.62 8.25 -19.86
C ASP A 77 7.21 9.51 -19.20
N GLU A 78 7.76 9.40 -17.99
CA GLU A 78 8.34 10.53 -17.25
C GLU A 78 9.83 10.71 -17.55
N ASN A 79 10.23 11.93 -17.94
CA ASN A 79 11.61 12.25 -18.28
C ASN A 79 12.42 12.72 -17.05
N LEU A 80 12.60 11.82 -16.09
CA LEU A 80 13.34 12.08 -14.86
C LEU A 80 14.86 12.07 -15.10
N ARG A 81 15.53 13.19 -14.81
CA ARG A 81 16.99 13.30 -14.86
C ARG A 81 17.62 12.75 -13.58
N ASP A 82 18.83 12.21 -13.67
CA ASP A 82 19.53 11.67 -12.48
C ASP A 82 19.99 12.78 -11.51
N ASP A 83 20.21 14.00 -12.01
CA ASP A 83 20.73 15.14 -11.25
C ASP A 83 19.82 16.37 -11.24
N GLY A 84 18.61 16.28 -11.81
CA GLY A 84 17.67 17.38 -11.95
C GLY A 84 16.97 17.82 -10.65
N LEU A 85 16.44 19.04 -10.64
CA LEU A 85 15.49 19.56 -9.64
C LEU A 85 14.02 19.34 -10.08
N ASP A 86 13.82 18.32 -10.89
CA ASP A 86 12.59 18.00 -11.62
C ASP A 86 11.66 17.06 -10.83
N LEU A 87 12.05 16.68 -9.62
CA LEU A 87 11.28 15.83 -8.72
C LEU A 87 11.06 16.52 -7.38
N CYS A 88 9.82 16.94 -7.13
CA CYS A 88 9.44 17.52 -5.86
C CYS A 88 8.62 16.52 -5.03
N ILE A 89 8.77 16.58 -3.71
CA ILE A 89 8.14 15.69 -2.76
C ILE A 89 7.42 16.50 -1.69
N ARG A 90 6.18 16.11 -1.40
CA ARG A 90 5.41 16.62 -0.26
C ARG A 90 5.22 15.49 0.76
N PRO A 91 5.77 15.60 1.98
CA PRO A 91 5.59 14.60 3.02
C PRO A 91 4.21 14.69 3.68
N TYR A 92 3.77 13.57 4.23
CA TYR A 92 2.54 13.43 5.00
C TYR A 92 2.79 12.58 6.24
N LYS A 93 2.02 12.82 7.31
CA LYS A 93 2.18 12.08 8.58
C LYS A 93 1.28 10.85 8.68
N CYS A 94 0.22 10.79 7.87
CA CYS A 94 -0.75 9.71 7.92
C CYS A 94 -1.48 9.54 6.59
N MET A 95 -2.13 8.40 6.43
CA MET A 95 -3.06 8.05 5.37
C MET A 95 -4.36 7.57 6.02
N TYR A 96 -5.47 8.15 5.61
CA TYR A 96 -6.80 7.67 5.96
C TYR A 96 -7.25 6.66 4.90
N ILE A 97 -7.84 5.55 5.33
CA ILE A 97 -8.34 4.49 4.45
C ILE A 97 -9.80 4.25 4.79
N ASP A 98 -10.67 4.51 3.83
CA ASP A 98 -12.09 4.21 3.94
C ASP A 98 -12.34 2.78 3.43
N PHE A 99 -13.08 1.98 4.21
CA PHE A 99 -13.39 0.60 3.86
C PHE A 99 -14.76 0.19 4.38
N THR A 100 -15.36 -0.82 3.77
CA THR A 100 -16.55 -1.47 4.31
C THR A 100 -16.14 -2.65 5.18
N SER A 101 -16.59 -2.65 6.43
CA SER A 101 -16.35 -3.74 7.38
C SER A 101 -17.09 -4.99 6.94
N LEU A 102 -16.43 -6.16 6.97
CA LEU A 102 -17.07 -7.43 6.63
C LEU A 102 -17.89 -8.03 7.78
N GLU A 103 -17.76 -7.48 8.99
CA GLU A 103 -18.48 -7.96 10.17
C GLU A 103 -19.90 -7.38 10.25
N ASP A 104 -20.03 -6.08 9.97
CA ASP A 104 -21.25 -5.30 10.13
C ASP A 104 -21.69 -4.58 8.86
N PHE A 105 -20.95 -4.73 7.75
CA PHE A 105 -21.20 -4.11 6.44
C PHE A 105 -21.28 -2.57 6.48
N THR A 106 -20.75 -1.95 7.54
CA THR A 106 -20.72 -0.49 7.68
C THR A 106 -19.46 0.11 7.10
N GLY A 107 -19.55 1.35 6.60
CA GLY A 107 -18.39 2.14 6.21
C GLY A 107 -17.59 2.55 7.45
N LYS A 108 -16.29 2.25 7.45
CA LYS A 108 -15.32 2.59 8.48
C LYS A 108 -14.13 3.31 7.86
N CYS A 109 -13.35 3.97 8.71
CA CYS A 109 -12.14 4.69 8.32
C CYS A 109 -11.01 4.26 9.26
N ASP A 110 -9.90 3.80 8.70
CA ASP A 110 -8.66 3.53 9.42
C ASP A 110 -7.62 4.63 9.15
N VAL A 111 -6.63 4.75 10.03
CA VAL A 111 -5.57 5.73 9.93
C VAL A 111 -4.22 5.04 10.04
N LEU A 112 -3.51 4.93 8.91
CA LEU A 112 -2.11 4.52 8.89
C LEU A 112 -1.20 5.72 9.17
N ARG A 113 -0.25 5.55 10.08
CA ARG A 113 0.62 6.61 10.60
C ARG A 113 2.09 6.26 10.35
N CYS A 114 2.86 7.29 10.01
CA CYS A 114 4.31 7.25 9.99
C CYS A 114 4.84 8.46 10.74
N ASN A 115 4.45 8.60 12.00
CA ASN A 115 4.74 9.78 12.80
C ASN A 115 5.79 9.45 13.88
N PRO A 116 7.04 9.91 13.73
CA PRO A 116 8.10 9.72 14.72
C PRO A 116 7.86 10.52 16.01
N ASP A 117 6.97 11.51 15.96
CA ASP A 117 6.64 12.38 17.09
C ASP A 117 5.14 12.32 17.35
N PHE A 118 4.68 11.13 17.74
CA PHE A 118 3.25 10.83 17.86
C PHE A 118 2.65 11.31 19.17
N GLN A 119 3.36 11.11 20.28
CA GLN A 119 2.92 11.49 21.61
C GLN A 119 3.69 12.68 22.17
N VAL A 120 3.16 13.30 23.23
CA VAL A 120 3.81 14.38 23.98
C VAL A 120 5.25 14.02 24.42
N ASN A 121 5.52 12.72 24.60
CA ASN A 121 6.83 12.21 25.00
C ASN A 121 7.78 11.92 23.83
N HIS A 122 7.46 12.35 22.60
CA HIS A 122 8.24 12.06 21.39
C HIS A 122 8.37 10.56 21.08
N GLU A 123 7.32 9.80 21.39
CA GLU A 123 7.28 8.38 21.05
C GLU A 123 7.00 8.19 19.55
N GLU A 124 7.83 7.37 18.92
CA GLU A 124 7.69 7.00 17.52
C GLU A 124 6.51 6.04 17.33
N ARG A 125 5.56 6.38 16.46
CA ARG A 125 4.50 5.46 16.02
C ARG A 125 4.55 5.26 14.50
N PHE A 126 4.87 4.03 14.12
CA PHE A 126 4.85 3.58 12.74
C PHE A 126 3.93 2.37 12.63
N ASP A 127 2.96 2.48 11.75
CA ASP A 127 2.03 1.39 11.50
C ASP A 127 2.65 0.37 10.53
N PHE A 128 2.11 -0.84 10.55
CA PHE A 128 2.54 -1.94 9.70
C PHE A 128 1.49 -2.22 8.62
N VAL A 129 1.96 -2.72 7.48
CA VAL A 129 1.12 -3.01 6.32
C VAL A 129 1.48 -4.37 5.76
N ASN A 130 0.46 -5.01 5.18
CA ASN A 130 0.65 -6.14 4.28
C ASN A 130 1.01 -5.60 2.90
N VAL A 131 2.16 -6.00 2.39
CA VAL A 131 2.62 -5.66 1.05
C VAL A 131 2.48 -6.89 0.18
N ASN A 132 1.65 -6.78 -0.86
CA ASN A 132 1.54 -7.79 -1.90
C ASN A 132 2.73 -7.60 -2.87
N MET A 133 3.86 -8.23 -2.55
CA MET A 133 5.07 -8.17 -3.39
C MET A 133 5.03 -9.21 -4.52
N ASP A 134 4.47 -10.40 -4.26
CA ASP A 134 4.37 -11.52 -5.19
C ASP A 134 3.02 -12.24 -4.99
N GLN A 135 2.49 -12.84 -6.05
CA GLN A 135 1.15 -13.49 -6.06
C GLN A 135 0.91 -14.55 -4.98
N ASN A 136 1.97 -15.10 -4.35
CA ASN A 136 1.88 -16.19 -3.39
C ASN A 136 2.53 -15.91 -2.03
N SER A 137 2.93 -14.67 -1.72
CA SER A 137 3.54 -14.38 -0.42
C SER A 137 3.02 -13.10 0.23
N LEU A 138 2.47 -13.26 1.43
CA LEU A 138 2.14 -12.15 2.31
C LEU A 138 3.43 -11.66 2.97
N SER A 139 3.83 -10.42 2.65
CA SER A 139 4.99 -9.78 3.27
C SER A 139 4.54 -8.65 4.16
N PHE A 140 5.00 -8.64 5.41
CA PHE A 140 4.73 -7.55 6.34
C PHE A 140 5.82 -6.48 6.21
N ALA A 141 5.42 -5.21 6.23
CA ALA A 141 6.35 -4.09 6.22
C ALA A 141 5.93 -3.00 7.19
N ARG A 142 6.88 -2.26 7.73
CA ARG A 142 6.63 -1.04 8.50
C ARG A 142 6.58 0.16 7.56
N VAL A 143 5.59 1.03 7.68
CA VAL A 143 5.55 2.30 6.95
C VAL A 143 6.52 3.28 7.60
N LEU A 144 7.50 3.79 6.85
CA LEU A 144 8.50 4.72 7.35
C LEU A 144 8.24 6.17 6.95
N TYR A 145 7.67 6.36 5.75
CA TYR A 145 7.47 7.69 5.18
C TYR A 145 6.34 7.65 4.15
N LEU A 146 5.41 8.59 4.24
CA LEU A 146 4.33 8.80 3.28
C LEU A 146 4.56 10.12 2.56
N PHE A 147 4.51 10.12 1.23
CA PHE A 147 4.78 11.33 0.47
C PHE A 147 4.12 11.31 -0.91
N ARG A 148 3.85 12.50 -1.42
CA ARG A 148 3.42 12.72 -2.80
C ARG A 148 4.58 13.23 -3.63
N CYS A 149 4.89 12.55 -4.72
CA CYS A 149 5.79 13.04 -5.76
C CYS A 149 5.03 13.93 -6.73
N VAL A 150 5.63 15.05 -7.11
CA VAL A 150 5.23 15.87 -8.26
C VAL A 150 6.30 15.66 -9.33
N LEU A 151 5.90 15.02 -10.43
CA LEU A 151 6.77 14.61 -11.53
C LEU A 151 6.95 15.75 -12.55
N PRO A 152 7.92 15.65 -13.50
CA PRO A 152 8.17 16.70 -14.49
C PRO A 152 6.95 17.05 -15.35
N SER A 153 6.08 16.07 -15.61
CA SER A 153 4.82 16.26 -16.34
C SER A 153 3.73 16.98 -15.53
N HIS A 154 3.99 17.34 -14.27
CA HIS A 154 3.02 17.75 -13.25
C HIS A 154 2.09 16.64 -12.75
N ARG A 155 2.32 15.40 -13.16
CA ARG A 155 1.65 14.23 -12.58
C ARG A 155 2.00 14.11 -11.10
N GLU A 156 0.98 13.80 -10.29
CA GLU A 156 1.14 13.55 -8.87
C GLU A 156 0.99 12.07 -8.56
N GLU A 157 1.92 11.51 -7.79
CA GLU A 157 1.91 10.10 -7.39
C GLU A 157 2.18 9.95 -5.90
N ASP A 158 1.28 9.25 -5.21
CA ASP A 158 1.38 8.99 -3.78
C ASP A 158 2.15 7.70 -3.53
N ILE A 159 3.19 7.79 -2.70
CA ILE A 159 4.18 6.74 -2.48
C ILE A 159 4.44 6.58 -0.98
N ALA A 160 4.61 5.32 -0.57
CA ALA A 160 5.05 4.96 0.76
C ALA A 160 6.47 4.35 0.69
N LEU A 161 7.39 4.86 1.50
CA LEU A 161 8.62 4.16 1.84
C LEU A 161 8.32 3.18 2.97
N VAL A 162 8.59 1.90 2.73
CA VAL A 162 8.34 0.84 3.70
C VAL A 162 9.60 0.04 4.00
N ARG A 163 9.64 -0.60 5.16
CA ARG A 163 10.68 -1.55 5.56
C ARG A 163 10.09 -2.93 5.75
N SER A 164 10.43 -3.85 4.86
CA SER A 164 10.04 -5.26 4.99
C SER A 164 10.57 -5.85 6.30
N LEU A 165 9.71 -6.57 6.99
CA LEU A 165 10.09 -7.33 8.17
C LEU A 165 10.77 -8.63 7.75
N LYS A 166 11.85 -8.96 8.46
CA LYS A 166 12.54 -10.24 8.30
C LYS A 166 12.24 -11.10 9.50
N ALA A 167 12.00 -12.39 9.26
CA ALA A 167 11.89 -13.36 10.33
C ALA A 167 13.16 -13.29 11.19
N SER A 168 12.98 -13.03 12.48
CA SER A 168 14.10 -13.01 13.42
C SER A 168 14.29 -14.42 13.99
N ARG A 169 15.54 -14.82 14.24
CA ARG A 169 15.84 -16.03 15.03
C ARG A 169 15.67 -15.79 16.54
N TRP A 170 15.45 -14.55 16.93
CA TRP A 170 15.24 -14.16 18.32
C TRP A 170 13.93 -14.76 18.80
N LYS A 171 14.01 -15.51 19.90
CA LYS A 171 12.85 -15.99 20.63
C LYS A 171 12.71 -15.09 21.86
N PRO A 172 11.54 -14.48 22.10
CA PRO A 172 11.32 -13.78 23.35
C PRO A 172 11.58 -14.73 24.52
N ASN A 173 12.29 -14.24 25.55
CA ASN A 173 12.42 -14.95 26.83
C ASN A 173 11.12 -14.93 27.63
N THR A 174 10.12 -14.19 27.16
CA THR A 174 8.72 -14.35 27.54
C THR A 174 8.11 -15.38 26.61
N LEU A 175 7.42 -16.37 27.16
CA LEU A 175 6.88 -17.50 26.40
C LEU A 175 5.97 -17.07 25.24
N TYR A 176 5.37 -15.86 25.27
CA TYR A 176 4.29 -15.48 24.37
C TYR A 176 4.19 -13.96 24.15
N PHE A 177 5.08 -13.34 23.36
CA PHE A 177 4.85 -11.96 22.90
C PHE A 177 5.50 -11.72 21.53
N VAL A 178 4.68 -11.50 20.50
CA VAL A 178 5.11 -10.91 19.23
C VAL A 178 4.40 -9.58 19.14
N ARG A 179 5.15 -8.48 19.39
CA ARG A 179 4.71 -7.07 19.36
C ARG A 179 3.20 -6.90 19.57
N GLU A 180 2.82 -6.82 20.83
CA GLU A 180 1.45 -6.52 21.30
C GLU A 180 0.41 -7.65 21.07
N ALA A 181 0.74 -8.72 20.35
CA ALA A 181 -0.10 -9.93 20.31
C ALA A 181 0.41 -11.04 21.24
N HIS A 182 -0.54 -11.67 21.94
CA HIS A 182 -0.31 -12.84 22.80
C HIS A 182 -0.50 -14.13 21.97
N MET A 183 0.56 -14.90 21.78
CA MET A 183 0.47 -16.19 21.08
C MET A 183 0.21 -17.31 22.09
N ILE A 184 -0.79 -18.15 21.90
CA ILE A 184 -1.11 -19.26 22.83
C ILE A 184 -0.97 -20.58 22.05
N ASN A 185 -0.33 -21.60 22.62
CA ASN A 185 -0.28 -22.91 21.95
C ASN A 185 -1.68 -23.42 21.62
N ALA A 186 -1.88 -23.87 20.38
CA ALA A 186 -3.14 -24.48 19.99
C ALA A 186 -3.38 -25.76 20.82
N PHE A 187 -4.60 -25.93 21.31
CA PHE A 187 -4.93 -27.06 22.18
C PHE A 187 -4.64 -28.38 21.44
N GLY A 188 -3.79 -29.23 22.03
CA GLY A 188 -3.46 -30.55 21.48
C GLY A 188 -2.28 -30.62 20.52
N CYS A 189 -1.58 -29.51 20.23
CA CYS A 189 -0.38 -29.56 19.38
C CYS A 189 0.81 -30.24 20.08
N ARG A 190 1.23 -31.39 19.54
CA ARG A 190 2.52 -32.02 19.87
C ARG A 190 3.63 -31.33 19.07
N ASN A 191 4.78 -31.14 19.71
CA ASN A 191 5.91 -30.24 19.41
C ASN A 191 6.52 -30.23 17.98
N GLU A 192 5.99 -30.94 17.00
CA GLU A 192 6.55 -31.03 15.65
C GLU A 192 5.94 -30.03 14.65
N ARG A 193 4.73 -29.51 14.93
CA ARG A 193 4.12 -28.39 14.22
C ARG A 193 3.45 -27.48 15.24
N SER A 194 4.17 -26.45 15.67
CA SER A 194 3.65 -25.53 16.66
C SER A 194 2.62 -24.59 16.01
N THR A 195 1.36 -24.99 16.11
CA THR A 195 0.22 -24.13 15.80
C THR A 195 -0.06 -23.27 17.02
N TYR A 196 -0.28 -21.98 16.80
CA TYR A 196 -0.57 -21.01 17.85
C TYR A 196 -1.88 -20.29 17.55
N TYR A 197 -2.70 -20.04 18.57
CA TYR A 197 -3.71 -19.00 18.53
C TYR A 197 -3.02 -17.64 18.69
N LEU A 198 -3.39 -16.67 17.87
CA LEU A 198 -2.97 -15.29 18.03
C LEU A 198 -4.12 -14.55 18.74
N ASN A 199 -3.82 -13.98 19.90
CA ASN A 199 -4.77 -13.26 20.72
C ASN A 199 -4.32 -11.80 20.82
N ASP A 200 -4.99 -10.93 20.07
CA ASP A 200 -4.82 -9.49 20.11
C ASP A 200 -5.76 -8.90 21.17
N VAL A 201 -5.26 -8.81 22.40
CA VAL A 201 -5.97 -8.24 23.57
C VAL A 201 -5.36 -6.92 24.03
N VAL A 202 -4.29 -6.46 23.37
CA VAL A 202 -3.49 -5.33 23.85
C VAL A 202 -3.98 -4.01 23.25
N ASP A 203 -4.36 -3.98 21.98
CA ASP A 203 -4.92 -2.79 21.33
C ASP A 203 -6.04 -3.07 20.32
N GLY A 204 -6.22 -4.32 19.86
CA GLY A 204 -7.38 -4.73 19.07
C GLY A 204 -7.34 -4.26 17.61
N ASP A 205 -6.15 -3.96 17.08
CA ASP A 205 -5.96 -3.43 15.73
C ASP A 205 -5.30 -4.44 14.75
N TRP A 206 -5.07 -5.68 15.17
CA TRP A 206 -4.60 -6.76 14.29
C TRP A 206 -5.74 -7.31 13.44
N PHE A 207 -6.05 -6.61 12.35
CA PHE A 207 -6.80 -7.19 11.24
C PHE A 207 -5.90 -8.13 10.44
N LEU A 208 -5.91 -9.42 10.79
CA LEU A 208 -5.51 -10.50 9.88
C LEU A 208 -6.46 -10.50 8.68
N ARG A 209 -6.19 -9.70 7.66
CA ARG A 209 -6.81 -9.87 6.33
C ARG A 209 -5.90 -10.71 5.46
N ALA A 210 -6.16 -12.01 5.47
CA ALA A 210 -5.84 -12.87 4.35
C ALA A 210 -7.01 -12.77 3.36
N GLU A 211 -6.81 -12.09 2.24
CA GLU A 211 -7.68 -12.28 1.07
C GLU A 211 -7.02 -13.32 0.15
N ASN A 212 -7.85 -14.23 -0.36
CA ASN A 212 -7.55 -15.13 -1.49
C ASN A 212 -7.76 -14.39 -2.81
#